data_AF-A0A086M9N0-F1
#
_entry.id   AF-A0A086M9N0-F1
#
_cell.length_a   1.000
_cell.length_b   1.000
_cell.length_c   1.000
_cell.angle_alpha   90.00
_cell.angle_beta   90.00
_cell.angle_gamma   90.00
#
_symmetry.space_group_name_H-M   'P 1'
#
loop_
_entity.id
_entity.type
_entity.pdbx_description
1 polymer ?
#
loop_
_entity_poly.entity_id
_entity_poly.type
_entity_poly.pdbx_seq_one_letter_code
_entity_poly.pdbx_strand_id
1 'polypeptide(L)'
;MDWQSAIMKKPCVTQEAARLIWGKFSEPMLIQSEDESWYVVDREFLDNLQLLASYGTSEDPESPGLSSQDLPLRIRNRPLLSAASRDRPRATKSTRLDDSVAFAQGELFEVVNEEFWRLLMQHFEADIEVPRRVYRDGQRLKVETQPLLLGVYTPENPDSSDSAAFVLAGNLLFSHGDTVEEARTKVLALVNNATWTVLVGFPEEKGATHLRRLCTDSPTASLSEADVDGDVAFFVCPSAIAEARLALSKPCVHLPGETPRLNGHLDNGDSACVSDRPEKRRPLPLPWEPYARLSAGERSPESPQFALADKEGEGEKHSGVRRFFPGPEGLPSSSFREVRGPENIDEMFASGGICGLSNLGNTCFLNSAVQCLSKVLPLSYYFLSGKFVADINEENVMGTQGRLARAYHATLR
;
A
#
# COMPACT_ATOMS: atom_id res chain seq x y z
N MET A 1 40.92 -8.90 -21.94
CA MET A 1 40.23 -7.60 -21.90
C MET A 1 40.43 -7.07 -20.50
N ASP A 2 41.24 -6.01 -20.38
CA ASP A 2 41.73 -5.47 -19.12
C ASP A 2 40.61 -4.92 -18.24
N TRP A 3 40.50 -5.46 -17.03
CA TRP A 3 39.51 -5.10 -16.00
C TRP A 3 40.07 -4.17 -14.92
N GLN A 4 41.00 -3.26 -15.28
CA GLN A 4 41.60 -2.33 -14.31
C GLN A 4 41.88 -0.95 -14.91
N SER A 5 40.87 -0.32 -15.51
CA SER A 5 40.76 1.13 -15.40
C SER A 5 39.62 1.43 -14.45
N ALA A 6 39.92 1.38 -13.15
CA ALA A 6 39.05 2.01 -12.17
C ALA A 6 39.02 3.49 -12.52
N ILE A 7 37.99 3.92 -13.25
CA ILE A 7 37.68 5.33 -13.41
C ILE A 7 37.67 5.88 -11.99
N MET A 8 38.66 6.70 -11.64
CA MET A 8 38.72 7.30 -10.31
C MET A 8 37.39 8.02 -10.11
N LYS A 9 36.57 7.50 -9.19
CA LYS A 9 35.30 8.12 -8.81
C LYS A 9 35.64 9.51 -8.33
N LYS A 10 35.32 10.53 -9.12
CA LYS A 10 35.37 11.91 -8.65
C LYS A 10 34.04 12.14 -7.94
N PRO A 11 34.01 12.17 -6.60
CA PRO A 11 32.77 12.38 -5.89
C PRO A 11 32.14 13.69 -6.38
N CYS A 12 30.84 13.66 -6.64
CA CYS A 12 30.13 14.89 -6.97
C CYS A 12 30.15 15.81 -5.73
N VAL A 13 30.89 16.90 -5.84
CA VAL A 13 31.07 17.89 -4.76
C VAL A 13 30.74 19.31 -5.23
N THR A 14 30.43 19.49 -6.52
CA THR A 14 30.09 20.80 -7.08
C THR A 14 28.60 20.92 -7.32
N GLN A 15 28.07 22.12 -7.11
CA GLN A 15 26.66 22.44 -7.37
C GLN A 15 26.26 22.15 -8.82
N GLU A 16 27.12 22.45 -9.79
CA GLU A 16 26.85 22.24 -11.22
C GLU A 16 26.67 20.75 -11.56
N ALA A 17 27.54 19.89 -11.04
CA ALA A 17 27.41 18.44 -11.22
C ALA A 17 26.15 17.92 -10.51
N ALA A 18 25.87 18.40 -9.30
CA ALA A 18 24.67 18.04 -8.55
C ALA A 18 23.38 18.43 -9.31
N ARG A 19 23.33 19.62 -9.93
CA ARG A 19 22.19 20.06 -10.76
C ARG A 19 21.91 19.14 -11.93
N LEU A 20 22.94 18.68 -12.64
CA LEU A 20 22.77 17.77 -13.77
C LEU A 20 22.22 16.41 -13.34
N ILE A 21 22.70 15.88 -12.22
CA ILE A 21 22.23 14.60 -11.67
C ILE A 21 20.79 14.75 -11.16
N TRP A 22 20.50 15.80 -10.39
CA TRP A 22 19.16 16.07 -9.85
C TRP A 22 18.12 16.32 -10.96
N GLY A 23 18.52 16.99 -12.05
CA GLY A 23 17.66 17.19 -13.22
C GLY A 23 17.16 15.88 -13.80
N LYS A 24 18.03 14.86 -13.90
CA LYS A 24 17.65 13.52 -14.38
C LYS A 24 16.75 12.76 -13.40
N PHE A 25 16.91 12.96 -12.10
CA PHE A 25 16.00 12.39 -11.10
C PHE A 25 14.59 12.98 -11.21
N SER A 26 14.50 14.26 -11.59
CA SER A 26 13.22 14.97 -11.72
C SER A 26 12.41 14.54 -12.95
N GLU A 27 13.01 13.82 -13.90
CA GLU A 27 12.32 13.22 -15.02
C GLU A 27 11.57 11.95 -14.58
N PRO A 28 10.33 11.73 -15.04
CA PRO A 28 9.56 10.55 -14.64
C PRO A 28 10.24 9.27 -15.15
N MET A 29 10.63 8.40 -14.22
CA MET A 29 11.14 7.07 -14.53
C MET A 29 9.98 6.12 -14.74
N LEU A 30 9.86 5.55 -15.94
CA LEU A 30 8.79 4.62 -16.30
C LEU A 30 9.32 3.20 -16.39
N ILE A 31 8.52 2.26 -15.90
CA ILE A 31 8.79 0.82 -16.03
C ILE A 31 8.45 0.40 -17.47
N GLN A 32 9.39 -0.26 -18.14
CA GLN A 32 9.25 -0.73 -19.53
C GLN A 32 9.02 -2.24 -19.60
N SER A 33 9.64 -3.03 -18.71
CA SER A 33 9.48 -4.50 -18.67
C SER A 33 9.59 -5.11 -17.28
N GLU A 34 9.19 -6.38 -17.15
CA GLU A 34 9.28 -7.18 -15.91
C GLU A 34 10.72 -7.60 -15.57
N ASP A 35 11.60 -7.65 -16.56
CA ASP A 35 13.01 -8.05 -16.38
C ASP A 35 13.88 -6.92 -15.80
N GLU A 36 13.33 -5.73 -15.66
CA GLU A 36 14.03 -4.58 -15.13
C GLU A 36 14.47 -4.76 -13.67
N SER A 37 15.56 -4.07 -13.35
CA SER A 37 16.04 -3.92 -11.98
C SER A 37 15.93 -2.47 -11.57
N TRP A 38 15.31 -2.25 -10.42
CA TRP A 38 15.19 -0.96 -9.77
C TRP A 38 16.00 -0.97 -8.47
N TYR A 39 16.26 0.18 -7.88
CA TYR A 39 17.16 0.30 -6.73
C TYR A 39 16.57 1.22 -5.68
N VAL A 40 16.66 0.82 -4.42
CA VAL A 40 16.28 1.66 -3.29
C VAL A 40 17.38 2.69 -3.04
N VAL A 41 16.97 3.94 -2.86
CA VAL A 41 17.83 5.06 -2.48
C VAL A 41 17.23 5.72 -1.26
N ASP A 42 18.02 5.95 -0.23
CA ASP A 42 17.57 6.66 0.97
C ASP A 42 17.17 8.10 0.64
N ARG A 43 16.10 8.56 1.30
CA ARG A 43 15.51 9.87 1.01
C ARG A 43 16.41 11.02 1.46
N GLU A 44 17.09 10.85 2.60
CA GLU A 44 18.02 11.84 3.15
C GLU A 44 19.13 12.21 2.16
N PHE A 45 19.73 11.22 1.49
CA PHE A 45 20.67 11.45 0.41
C PHE A 45 20.08 12.26 -0.74
N LEU A 46 18.86 11.94 -1.19
CA LEU A 46 18.20 12.64 -2.29
C LEU A 46 17.88 14.09 -1.93
N ASP A 47 17.41 14.34 -0.71
CA ASP A 47 17.11 15.69 -0.23
C ASP A 47 18.40 16.52 -0.12
N ASN A 48 19.50 15.94 0.36
CA ASN A 48 20.81 16.60 0.39
C ASN A 48 21.37 16.86 -1.02
N LEU A 49 21.16 15.94 -1.97
CA LEU A 49 21.51 16.15 -3.37
C LEU A 49 20.70 17.31 -3.98
N GLN A 50 19.41 17.41 -3.66
CA GLN A 50 18.57 18.53 -4.06
C GLN A 50 19.06 19.86 -3.47
N LEU A 51 19.43 19.87 -2.19
CA LEU A 51 19.95 21.04 -1.51
C LEU A 51 21.25 21.53 -2.15
N LEU A 52 22.19 20.61 -2.40
CA LEU A 52 23.45 20.89 -3.09
C LEU A 52 23.22 21.39 -4.52
N ALA A 53 22.29 20.79 -5.26
CA ALA A 53 21.93 21.24 -6.61
C ALA A 53 21.32 22.65 -6.61
N SER A 54 20.41 22.92 -5.67
CA SER A 54 19.66 24.17 -5.64
C SER A 54 20.51 25.34 -5.15
N TYR A 55 21.23 25.15 -4.06
CA TYR A 55 21.89 26.24 -3.34
C TYR A 55 23.41 26.10 -3.22
N GLY A 56 23.96 24.90 -3.43
CA GLY A 56 25.39 24.66 -3.31
C GLY A 56 25.80 24.40 -1.85
N THR A 57 27.05 24.70 -1.51
CA THR A 57 27.53 24.60 -0.13
C THR A 57 27.41 25.93 0.61
N SER A 58 27.05 25.89 1.88
CA SER A 58 26.96 27.05 2.76
C SER A 58 27.45 26.69 4.16
N GLU A 59 28.26 27.56 4.77
CA GLU A 59 28.65 27.45 6.19
C GLU A 59 27.82 28.38 7.09
N ASP A 60 26.97 29.22 6.50
CA ASP A 60 26.06 30.10 7.22
C ASP A 60 24.79 29.34 7.61
N PRO A 61 24.48 29.19 8.92
CA PRO A 61 23.28 28.50 9.39
C PRO A 61 21.96 29.14 8.93
N GLU A 62 21.96 30.43 8.59
CA GLU A 62 20.78 31.14 8.10
C GLU A 62 20.57 31.03 6.58
N SER A 63 21.59 30.54 5.86
CA SER A 63 21.55 30.40 4.41
C SER A 63 21.15 28.98 4.01
N PRO A 64 20.18 28.81 3.09
CA PRO A 64 19.84 27.49 2.57
C PRO A 64 21.05 26.97 1.78
N GLY A 65 21.64 25.86 2.23
CA GLY A 65 22.80 25.25 1.56
C GLY A 65 23.31 24.05 2.34
N LEU A 66 23.99 23.15 1.65
CA LEU A 66 24.55 21.95 2.28
C LEU A 66 25.85 22.32 3.01
N SER A 67 26.08 21.81 4.22
CA SER A 67 27.38 22.04 4.89
C SER A 67 28.50 21.36 4.10
N SER A 68 29.67 21.98 4.02
CA SER A 68 30.83 21.32 3.41
C SER A 68 31.28 20.08 4.19
N GLN A 69 30.87 19.94 5.46
CA GLN A 69 31.13 18.78 6.30
C GLN A 69 30.29 17.56 5.92
N ASP A 70 29.14 17.77 5.27
CA ASP A 70 28.26 16.70 4.80
C ASP A 70 28.74 16.10 3.46
N LEU A 71 29.80 16.68 2.87
CA LEU A 71 30.45 16.17 1.68
C LEU A 71 31.63 15.24 2.00
N PRO A 72 31.89 14.22 1.16
CA PRO A 72 31.09 13.83 0.00
C PRO A 72 29.78 13.12 0.42
N LEU A 73 28.71 13.38 -0.32
CA LEU A 73 27.44 12.69 -0.11
C LEU A 73 27.61 11.17 -0.30
N ARG A 74 26.91 10.41 0.54
CA ARG A 74 26.92 8.95 0.51
C ARG A 74 25.52 8.42 0.66
N ILE A 75 25.17 7.44 -0.18
CA ILE A 75 23.90 6.71 -0.09
C ILE A 75 23.98 5.74 1.09
N ARG A 76 23.05 5.89 2.04
CA ARG A 76 23.00 5.15 3.30
C ARG A 76 21.73 4.30 3.37
N ASN A 77 21.75 3.17 2.67
CA ASN A 77 20.64 2.23 2.59
C ASN A 77 20.58 1.24 3.76
N ARG A 78 21.68 0.97 4.48
CA ARG A 78 21.69 -0.03 5.57
C ARG A 78 20.65 0.22 6.67
N PRO A 79 20.39 1.45 7.13
CA PRO A 79 19.35 1.73 8.13
C PRO A 79 17.94 1.31 7.68
N LEU A 80 17.66 1.32 6.37
CA LEU A 80 16.36 0.92 5.81
C LEU A 80 16.13 -0.59 5.86
N LEU A 81 17.20 -1.38 6.04
CA LEU A 81 17.13 -2.84 6.03
C LEU A 81 16.66 -3.40 7.37
N SER A 82 15.91 -4.50 7.29
CA SER A 82 15.55 -5.33 8.43
C SER A 82 16.79 -5.79 9.22
N ALA A 83 16.64 -6.01 10.53
CA ALA A 83 17.75 -6.45 11.39
C ALA A 83 18.48 -7.70 10.86
N ALA A 84 17.74 -8.68 10.32
CA ALA A 84 18.31 -9.91 9.74
C ALA A 84 19.12 -9.70 8.44
N SER A 85 18.97 -8.54 7.80
CA SER A 85 19.60 -8.21 6.53
C SER A 85 20.69 -7.15 6.64
N ARG A 86 20.66 -6.33 7.70
CA ARG A 86 21.51 -5.15 7.88
C ARG A 86 23.02 -5.47 7.87
N ASP A 87 23.39 -6.60 8.47
CA ASP A 87 24.78 -7.04 8.60
C ASP A 87 25.27 -7.86 7.40
N ARG A 88 24.40 -8.12 6.41
CA ARG A 88 24.81 -8.87 5.22
C ARG A 88 25.77 -8.02 4.37
N PRO A 89 26.74 -8.66 3.70
CA PRO A 89 27.69 -7.94 2.84
C PRO A 89 27.02 -7.39 1.58
N ARG A 90 25.94 -8.05 1.10
CA ARG A 90 25.21 -7.66 -0.10
C ARG A 90 23.72 -7.96 0.07
N ALA A 91 22.86 -7.09 -0.46
CA ALA A 91 21.43 -7.34 -0.56
C ALA A 91 21.06 -8.00 -1.89
N THR A 92 19.94 -8.70 -1.91
CA THR A 92 19.33 -9.34 -3.09
C THR A 92 18.00 -8.67 -3.41
N LYS A 93 17.41 -9.02 -4.57
CA LYS A 93 16.08 -8.56 -4.98
C LYS A 93 14.98 -8.92 -3.96
N SER A 94 15.23 -9.95 -3.14
CA SER A 94 14.37 -10.43 -2.07
C SER A 94 14.74 -9.93 -0.66
N THR A 95 15.75 -9.07 -0.52
CA THR A 95 16.12 -8.51 0.78
C THR A 95 15.04 -7.55 1.28
N ARG A 96 14.44 -7.87 2.43
CA ARG A 96 13.38 -7.07 3.07
C ARG A 96 13.91 -5.78 3.69
N LEU A 97 13.18 -4.70 3.47
CA LEU A 97 13.27 -3.51 4.30
C LEU A 97 12.72 -3.81 5.69
N ASP A 98 13.09 -2.99 6.67
CA ASP A 98 12.48 -3.01 7.99
C ASP A 98 10.98 -2.72 7.89
N ASP A 99 10.14 -3.40 8.67
CA ASP A 99 8.68 -3.26 8.58
C ASP A 99 8.22 -1.83 8.93
N SER A 100 9.00 -1.09 9.74
CA SER A 100 8.74 0.34 10.02
C SER A 100 8.97 1.26 8.81
N VAL A 101 9.72 0.80 7.81
CA VAL A 101 10.11 1.57 6.63
C VAL A 101 9.44 1.04 5.36
N ALA A 102 9.05 -0.23 5.32
CA ALA A 102 8.60 -0.94 4.11
C ALA A 102 7.51 -0.22 3.31
N PHE A 103 6.65 0.56 3.96
CA PHE A 103 5.54 1.30 3.35
C PHE A 103 5.77 2.82 3.24
N ALA A 104 6.96 3.30 3.59
CA ALA A 104 7.32 4.72 3.61
C ALA A 104 8.06 5.18 2.33
N GLN A 105 7.68 4.62 1.17
CA GLN A 105 8.20 5.09 -0.13
C GLN A 105 7.74 6.54 -0.37
N GLY A 106 8.66 7.41 -0.79
CA GLY A 106 8.44 8.85 -0.93
C GLY A 106 8.80 9.65 0.32
N GLU A 107 8.85 9.00 1.49
CA GLU A 107 9.16 9.65 2.78
C GLU A 107 10.54 9.28 3.30
N LEU A 108 10.88 8.00 3.33
CA LEU A 108 12.16 7.50 3.87
C LEU A 108 13.09 6.96 2.79
N PHE A 109 12.53 6.54 1.66
CA PHE A 109 13.29 6.06 0.52
C PHE A 109 12.54 6.31 -0.78
N GLU A 110 13.27 6.27 -1.89
CA GLU A 110 12.71 6.23 -3.24
C GLU A 110 13.23 5.00 -3.99
N VAL A 111 12.52 4.58 -5.04
CA VAL A 111 13.03 3.59 -6.00
C VAL A 111 13.37 4.26 -7.32
N VAL A 112 14.56 3.96 -7.84
CA VAL A 112 15.05 4.50 -9.11
C VAL A 112 15.37 3.40 -10.10
N ASN A 113 15.28 3.68 -11.39
CA ASN A 113 15.61 2.71 -12.43
C ASN A 113 17.13 2.44 -12.49
N GLU A 114 17.51 1.38 -13.18
CA GLU A 114 18.92 0.99 -13.30
C GLU A 114 19.79 2.06 -13.98
N GLU A 115 19.26 2.79 -14.95
CA GLU A 115 20.00 3.84 -15.66
C GLU A 115 20.43 4.96 -14.70
N PHE A 116 19.50 5.45 -13.90
CA PHE A 116 19.76 6.49 -12.92
C PHE A 116 20.63 5.97 -11.77
N TRP A 117 20.41 4.73 -11.31
CA TRP A 117 21.29 4.11 -10.31
C TRP A 117 22.75 4.05 -10.78
N ARG A 118 22.99 3.66 -12.03
CA ARG A 118 24.35 3.64 -12.62
C ARG A 118 24.96 5.04 -12.67
N LEU A 119 24.16 6.06 -12.96
CA LEU A 119 24.61 7.46 -12.89
C LEU A 119 25.04 7.83 -11.46
N LEU A 120 24.23 7.48 -10.45
CA LEU A 120 24.61 7.72 -9.05
C LEU A 120 25.92 7.02 -8.70
N MET A 121 26.11 5.77 -9.12
CA MET A 121 27.32 4.98 -8.81
C MET A 121 28.61 5.49 -9.47
N GLN A 122 28.51 6.33 -10.51
CA GLN A 122 29.66 7.04 -11.10
C GLN A 122 30.15 8.19 -10.21
N HIS A 123 29.26 8.77 -9.40
CA HIS A 123 29.49 10.02 -8.66
C HIS A 123 29.46 9.86 -7.14
N PHE A 124 28.86 8.79 -6.62
CA PHE A 124 28.64 8.59 -5.20
C PHE A 124 29.00 7.16 -4.78
N GLU A 125 29.15 6.98 -3.47
CA GLU A 125 29.30 5.68 -2.84
C GLU A 125 28.00 5.29 -2.15
N ALA A 126 27.70 3.99 -2.15
CA ALA A 126 26.63 3.41 -1.36
C ALA A 126 27.23 2.47 -0.30
N ASP A 127 26.64 2.44 0.88
CA ASP A 127 26.98 1.45 1.92
C ASP A 127 26.50 0.03 1.60
N ILE A 128 25.39 -0.09 0.86
CA ILE A 128 24.84 -1.33 0.30
C ILE A 128 23.91 -1.04 -0.89
N GLU A 129 24.06 -1.80 -1.97
CA GLU A 129 23.12 -1.77 -3.10
C GLU A 129 21.92 -2.63 -2.77
N VAL A 130 20.71 -2.10 -2.95
CA VAL A 130 19.46 -2.77 -2.62
C VAL A 130 18.60 -2.86 -3.88
N PRO A 131 18.79 -3.91 -4.70
CA PRO A 131 18.03 -4.09 -5.93
C PRO A 131 16.59 -4.52 -5.63
N ARG A 132 15.68 -4.16 -6.53
CA ARG A 132 14.27 -4.57 -6.62
C ARG A 132 13.98 -5.09 -8.01
N ARG A 133 13.02 -6.01 -8.09
CA ARG A 133 12.48 -6.48 -9.37
C ARG A 133 11.19 -5.75 -9.69
N VAL A 134 10.80 -5.83 -10.95
CA VAL A 134 9.46 -5.51 -11.40
C VAL A 134 8.63 -6.78 -11.42
N TYR A 135 7.34 -6.67 -11.14
CA TYR A 135 6.37 -7.72 -11.33
C TYR A 135 5.10 -7.17 -11.96
N ARG A 136 4.31 -8.07 -12.56
CA ARG A 136 3.01 -7.76 -13.11
C ARG A 136 1.94 -7.90 -12.04
N ASP A 137 1.10 -6.88 -11.94
CA ASP A 137 -0.11 -6.86 -11.13
C ASP A 137 -1.29 -6.51 -12.06
N GLY A 138 -1.93 -7.56 -12.57
CA GLY A 138 -2.92 -7.47 -13.63
C GLY A 138 -2.36 -6.83 -14.91
N GLN A 139 -2.85 -5.65 -15.27
CA GLN A 139 -2.39 -4.92 -16.46
C GLN A 139 -1.24 -3.94 -16.18
N ARG A 140 -0.83 -3.78 -14.92
CA ARG A 140 0.18 -2.80 -14.52
C ARG A 140 1.47 -3.50 -14.15
N LEU A 141 2.59 -2.85 -14.44
CA LEU A 141 3.88 -3.22 -13.91
C LEU A 141 4.15 -2.42 -12.63
N LYS A 142 4.70 -3.09 -11.63
CA LYS A 142 5.03 -2.49 -10.33
C LYS A 142 6.43 -2.91 -9.91
N VAL A 143 7.16 -1.99 -9.29
CA VAL A 143 8.39 -2.35 -8.59
C VAL A 143 8.00 -3.03 -7.28
N GLU A 144 8.53 -4.23 -7.04
CA GLU A 144 8.36 -4.92 -5.76
C GLU A 144 9.19 -4.19 -4.70
N THR A 145 8.59 -3.30 -3.93
CA THR A 145 9.30 -2.57 -2.87
C THR A 145 9.61 -3.45 -1.67
N GLN A 146 8.67 -4.33 -1.31
CA GLN A 146 8.76 -5.27 -0.20
C GLN A 146 8.29 -6.67 -0.64
N PRO A 147 9.16 -7.70 -0.57
CA PRO A 147 8.76 -9.08 -0.79
C PRO A 147 7.83 -9.63 0.29
N LEU A 148 7.05 -10.65 -0.06
CA LEU A 148 6.10 -11.32 0.83
C LEU A 148 6.82 -12.29 1.77
N LEU A 149 6.68 -12.10 3.09
CA LEU A 149 7.17 -13.06 4.09
C LEU A 149 5.96 -13.79 4.67
N LEU A 150 5.66 -14.97 4.14
CA LEU A 150 4.43 -15.69 4.45
C LEU A 150 4.72 -16.89 5.34
N GLY A 151 3.86 -17.07 6.35
CA GLY A 151 3.88 -18.25 7.21
C GLY A 151 3.36 -19.47 6.48
N VAL A 152 3.97 -20.62 6.75
CA VAL A 152 3.52 -21.94 6.32
C VAL A 152 3.12 -22.73 7.54
N TYR A 153 1.89 -23.21 7.56
CA TYR A 153 1.29 -23.91 8.69
C TYR A 153 0.93 -25.34 8.31
N THR A 154 1.05 -26.25 9.29
CA THR A 154 0.67 -27.67 9.16
C THR A 154 -0.29 -28.06 10.28
N PRO A 155 -1.18 -29.05 10.09
CA PRO A 155 -2.04 -29.52 11.16
C PRO A 155 -1.22 -30.08 12.31
N GLU A 156 -1.63 -29.80 13.55
CA GLU A 156 -0.97 -30.35 14.74
C GLU A 156 -1.06 -31.87 14.79
N ASN A 157 -2.19 -32.44 14.35
CA ASN A 157 -2.38 -33.88 14.21
C ASN A 157 -2.82 -34.23 12.78
N PRO A 158 -1.89 -34.60 11.87
CA PRO A 158 -2.21 -34.88 10.47
C PRO A 158 -3.07 -36.14 10.27
N ASP A 159 -3.13 -37.04 11.26
CA ASP A 159 -3.90 -38.29 11.17
C ASP A 159 -5.37 -38.10 11.61
N SER A 160 -5.70 -36.96 12.21
CA SER A 160 -7.06 -36.63 12.66
C SER A 160 -7.72 -35.64 11.70
N SER A 161 -8.82 -36.06 11.06
CA SER A 161 -9.63 -35.17 10.22
C SER A 161 -10.25 -34.00 10.98
N ASP A 162 -10.35 -34.11 12.31
CA ASP A 162 -10.87 -33.09 13.22
C ASP A 162 -9.79 -32.12 13.73
N SER A 163 -8.54 -32.21 13.24
CA SER A 163 -7.45 -31.32 13.66
C SER A 163 -7.79 -29.86 13.33
N ALA A 164 -8.35 -29.15 14.32
CA ALA A 164 -8.76 -27.76 14.26
C ALA A 164 -7.56 -26.79 14.29
N ALA A 165 -6.47 -27.22 14.94
CA ALA A 165 -5.28 -26.42 15.15
C ALA A 165 -4.26 -26.59 14.03
N PHE A 166 -3.66 -25.47 13.65
CA PHE A 166 -2.54 -25.38 12.73
C PHE A 166 -1.34 -24.78 13.47
N VAL A 167 -0.16 -25.36 13.27
CA VAL A 167 1.10 -24.92 13.87
C VAL A 167 2.02 -24.39 12.79
N LEU A 168 2.78 -23.34 13.11
CA LEU A 168 3.73 -22.73 12.17
C LEU A 168 4.89 -23.70 11.90
N ALA A 169 5.00 -24.16 10.66
CA ALA A 169 6.13 -24.97 10.19
C ALA A 169 7.34 -24.11 9.81
N GLY A 170 7.12 -22.88 9.36
CA GLY A 170 8.18 -21.92 9.06
C GLY A 170 7.70 -20.71 8.26
N ASN A 171 8.60 -19.76 8.01
CA ASN A 171 8.32 -18.59 7.17
C ASN A 171 9.10 -18.70 5.86
N LEU A 172 8.45 -18.42 4.74
CA LEU A 172 9.03 -18.41 3.42
C LEU A 172 8.87 -17.04 2.77
N LEU A 173 9.85 -16.69 1.95
CA LEU A 173 9.92 -15.38 1.30
C LEU A 173 9.56 -15.54 -0.18
N PHE A 174 8.57 -14.80 -0.66
CA PHE A 174 8.03 -14.89 -2.02
C PHE A 174 8.04 -13.52 -2.70
N SER A 175 7.99 -13.58 -4.03
CA SER A 175 7.58 -12.48 -4.88
C SER A 175 6.07 -12.36 -4.96
N HIS A 176 5.59 -11.15 -5.22
CA HIS A 176 4.26 -10.96 -5.79
C HIS A 176 4.14 -11.54 -7.21
N GLY A 177 5.24 -11.55 -7.97
CA GLY A 177 5.33 -12.08 -9.33
C GLY A 177 5.69 -13.56 -9.45
N ASP A 178 5.88 -14.28 -8.33
CA ASP A 178 6.20 -15.72 -8.35
C ASP A 178 4.93 -16.42 -8.82
N THR A 179 5.08 -17.45 -9.64
CA THR A 179 3.92 -18.21 -10.11
C THR A 179 3.32 -19.02 -8.96
N VAL A 180 2.02 -19.29 -9.06
CA VAL A 180 1.32 -20.16 -8.11
C VAL A 180 2.00 -21.53 -7.97
N GLU A 181 2.47 -22.12 -9.08
CA GLU A 181 3.14 -23.42 -9.03
C GLU A 181 4.54 -23.36 -8.39
N GLU A 182 5.31 -22.29 -8.60
CA GLU A 182 6.59 -22.06 -7.91
C GLU A 182 6.37 -21.91 -6.40
N ALA A 183 5.36 -21.13 -6.01
CA ALA A 183 5.00 -20.94 -4.62
C ALA A 183 4.59 -22.27 -3.97
N ARG A 184 3.72 -23.03 -4.62
CA ARG A 184 3.28 -24.37 -4.19
C ARG A 184 4.45 -25.33 -4.03
N THR A 185 5.34 -25.39 -5.01
CA THR A 185 6.53 -26.25 -4.98
C THR A 185 7.42 -25.91 -3.78
N LYS A 186 7.65 -24.61 -3.54
CA LYS A 186 8.47 -24.12 -2.43
C LYS A 186 7.86 -24.42 -1.06
N VAL A 187 6.53 -24.28 -0.94
CA VAL A 187 5.77 -24.61 0.28
C VAL A 187 5.81 -26.11 0.57
N LEU A 188 5.57 -26.96 -0.44
CA LEU A 188 5.60 -28.42 -0.29
C LEU A 188 7.00 -28.95 0.03
N ALA A 189 8.04 -28.31 -0.50
CA ALA A 189 9.43 -28.63 -0.17
C ALA A 189 9.76 -28.36 1.31
N LEU A 190 9.21 -27.29 1.92
CA LEU A 190 9.42 -26.99 3.33
C LEU A 190 8.86 -28.08 4.24
N VAL A 191 7.67 -28.60 3.94
CA VAL A 191 7.03 -29.67 4.73
C VAL A 191 7.51 -31.08 4.35
N ASN A 192 8.41 -31.19 3.36
CA ASN A 192 8.92 -32.44 2.81
C ASN A 192 7.80 -33.43 2.41
N ASN A 193 6.70 -32.91 1.85
CA ASN A 193 5.57 -33.72 1.42
C ASN A 193 4.93 -33.16 0.14
N ALA A 194 5.18 -33.81 -0.99
CA ALA A 194 4.67 -33.38 -2.29
C ALA A 194 3.19 -33.72 -2.53
N THR A 195 2.60 -34.57 -1.70
CA THR A 195 1.22 -35.07 -1.88
C THR A 195 0.18 -34.25 -1.11
N TRP A 196 0.62 -33.41 -0.19
CA TRP A 196 -0.27 -32.59 0.62
C TRP A 196 -0.88 -31.44 -0.20
N THR A 197 -2.07 -31.03 0.23
CA THR A 197 -2.82 -29.93 -0.39
C THR A 197 -2.37 -28.62 0.23
N VAL A 198 -2.16 -27.61 -0.62
CA VAL A 198 -1.83 -26.24 -0.20
C VAL A 198 -3.08 -25.38 -0.27
N LEU A 199 -3.45 -24.80 0.86
CA LEU A 199 -4.51 -23.81 1.00
C LEU A 199 -3.89 -22.45 1.33
N VAL A 200 -4.67 -21.39 1.10
CA VAL A 200 -4.37 -20.02 1.51
C VAL A 200 -5.52 -19.51 2.37
N GLY A 201 -5.22 -18.75 3.41
CA GLY A 201 -6.22 -18.08 4.24
C GLY A 201 -5.57 -17.20 5.31
N PHE A 202 -6.35 -16.77 6.28
CA PHE A 202 -5.86 -15.93 7.38
C PHE A 202 -5.51 -16.78 8.60
N PRO A 203 -4.31 -16.61 9.19
CA PRO A 203 -3.95 -17.29 10.42
C PRO A 203 -4.69 -16.69 11.63
N GLU A 204 -5.23 -17.55 12.50
CA GLU A 204 -5.85 -17.17 13.77
C GLU A 204 -5.21 -17.92 14.93
N GLU A 205 -5.38 -17.45 16.17
CA GLU A 205 -4.74 -18.02 17.38
C GLU A 205 -4.90 -19.54 17.54
N LYS A 206 -6.01 -20.11 17.03
CA LYS A 206 -6.30 -21.55 17.13
C LYS A 206 -6.74 -22.18 15.81
N GLY A 207 -6.45 -21.57 14.67
CA GLY A 207 -6.92 -22.10 13.41
C GLY A 207 -6.65 -21.20 12.21
N ALA A 208 -7.56 -21.28 11.25
CA ALA A 208 -7.47 -20.55 9.99
C ALA A 208 -8.88 -20.22 9.50
N THR A 209 -9.05 -19.03 8.95
CA THR A 209 -10.31 -18.58 8.37
C THR A 209 -10.15 -18.19 6.91
N HIS A 210 -11.28 -18.15 6.20
CA HIS A 210 -11.35 -17.90 4.76
C HIS A 210 -10.40 -18.77 3.91
N LEU A 211 -10.24 -20.03 4.34
CA LEU A 211 -9.42 -20.99 3.61
C LEU A 211 -9.98 -21.22 2.21
N ARG A 212 -9.08 -21.16 1.22
CA ARG A 212 -9.35 -21.53 -0.16
C ARG A 212 -8.20 -22.35 -0.71
N ARG A 213 -8.46 -23.13 -1.75
CA ARG A 213 -7.35 -23.75 -2.50
C ARG A 213 -6.54 -22.64 -3.16
N LEU A 214 -5.22 -22.77 -3.10
CA LEU A 214 -4.35 -21.94 -3.92
C LEU A 214 -4.68 -22.23 -5.39
N CYS A 215 -5.13 -21.23 -6.14
CA CYS A 215 -5.75 -21.37 -7.47
C CYS A 215 -4.95 -22.31 -8.40
N THR A 216 -5.47 -23.52 -8.64
CA THR A 216 -4.85 -24.51 -9.53
C THR A 216 -5.19 -24.30 -11.00
N ASP A 217 -6.23 -23.51 -11.27
CA ASP A 217 -6.80 -23.40 -12.61
C ASP A 217 -5.98 -22.49 -13.54
N SER A 218 -5.07 -21.70 -12.97
CA SER A 218 -4.08 -20.90 -13.71
C SER A 218 -2.71 -21.00 -13.04
N PRO A 219 -1.96 -22.09 -13.27
CA PRO A 219 -0.69 -22.35 -12.60
C PRO A 219 0.40 -21.32 -12.92
N THR A 220 0.25 -20.62 -14.06
CA THR A 220 1.13 -19.55 -14.51
C THR A 220 0.74 -18.18 -13.97
N ALA A 221 -0.40 -18.06 -13.27
CA ALA A 221 -0.78 -16.80 -12.63
C ALA A 221 0.23 -16.46 -11.53
N SER A 222 0.51 -15.17 -11.38
CA SER A 222 1.35 -14.67 -10.30
C SER A 222 0.62 -14.74 -8.95
N LEU A 223 1.36 -14.73 -7.85
CA LEU A 223 0.79 -14.64 -6.50
C LEU A 223 -0.09 -13.39 -6.32
N SER A 224 0.27 -12.26 -6.94
CA SER A 224 -0.56 -11.05 -6.88
C SER A 224 -1.92 -11.23 -7.59
N GLU A 225 -1.93 -11.87 -8.76
CA GLU A 225 -3.17 -12.17 -9.49
C GLU A 225 -4.01 -13.23 -8.78
N ALA A 226 -3.37 -14.08 -7.98
CA ALA A 226 -4.03 -15.07 -7.15
C ALA A 226 -4.53 -14.49 -5.81
N ASP A 227 -4.46 -13.18 -5.59
CA ASP A 227 -4.90 -12.49 -4.36
C ASP A 227 -4.16 -12.99 -3.11
N VAL A 228 -2.83 -13.18 -3.25
CA VAL A 228 -1.91 -13.55 -2.16
C VAL A 228 -1.07 -12.33 -1.82
N ASP A 229 -1.30 -11.75 -0.65
CA ASP A 229 -0.59 -10.59 -0.12
C ASP A 229 0.12 -10.90 1.21
N GLY A 230 0.54 -9.86 1.92
CA GLY A 230 1.29 -10.00 3.18
C GLY A 230 0.46 -10.44 4.39
N ASP A 231 -0.87 -10.45 4.29
CA ASP A 231 -1.77 -10.74 5.42
C ASP A 231 -2.22 -12.20 5.45
N VAL A 232 -2.04 -12.93 4.35
CA VAL A 232 -2.40 -14.35 4.24
C VAL A 232 -1.24 -15.28 4.63
N ALA A 233 -1.58 -16.54 4.88
CA ALA A 233 -0.64 -17.62 5.13
C ALA A 233 -0.97 -18.87 4.30
N PHE A 234 0.02 -19.73 4.13
CA PHE A 234 -0.15 -21.03 3.51
C PHE A 234 -0.47 -22.10 4.57
N PHE A 235 -1.45 -22.96 4.28
CA PHE A 235 -1.82 -24.09 5.12
C PHE A 235 -1.66 -25.37 4.33
N VAL A 236 -0.80 -26.27 4.80
CA VAL A 236 -0.42 -27.49 4.09
C VAL A 236 -0.90 -28.69 4.89
N CYS A 237 -1.78 -29.49 4.30
CA CYS A 237 -2.42 -30.59 5.01
C CYS A 237 -2.79 -31.76 4.08
N PRO A 238 -3.00 -32.97 4.62
CA PRO A 238 -3.60 -34.08 3.89
C PRO A 238 -4.94 -33.70 3.24
N SER A 239 -5.26 -34.28 2.09
CA SER A 239 -6.47 -33.94 1.32
C SER A 239 -7.75 -34.09 2.14
N ALA A 240 -7.85 -35.09 3.01
CA ALA A 240 -9.03 -35.28 3.88
C ALA A 240 -9.28 -34.08 4.82
N ILE A 241 -8.22 -33.52 5.42
CA ILE A 241 -8.30 -32.33 6.26
C ILE A 241 -8.65 -31.11 5.41
N ALA A 242 -8.02 -30.98 4.23
CA ALA A 242 -8.30 -29.88 3.32
C ALA A 242 -9.79 -29.82 2.91
N GLU A 243 -10.37 -30.95 2.48
CA GLU A 243 -11.80 -31.03 2.13
C GLU A 243 -12.71 -30.67 3.31
N ALA A 244 -12.41 -31.18 4.51
CA ALA A 244 -13.19 -30.87 5.71
C ALA A 244 -13.15 -29.37 6.03
N ARG A 245 -11.99 -28.72 5.90
CA ARG A 245 -11.86 -27.28 6.14
C ARG A 245 -12.54 -26.43 5.08
N LEU A 246 -12.40 -26.79 3.81
CA LEU A 246 -13.06 -26.11 2.71
C LEU A 246 -14.60 -26.22 2.79
N ALA A 247 -15.12 -27.33 3.32
CA ALA A 247 -16.55 -27.49 3.56
C ALA A 247 -17.08 -26.63 4.72
N LEU A 248 -16.25 -26.37 5.74
CA LEU A 248 -16.58 -25.51 6.88
C LEU A 248 -16.49 -24.02 6.52
N SER A 249 -15.58 -23.64 5.61
CA SER A 249 -15.59 -22.33 4.97
C SER A 249 -16.76 -22.25 3.99
N LYS A 250 -17.95 -21.96 4.50
CA LYS A 250 -19.13 -21.74 3.64
C LYS A 250 -18.79 -20.71 2.56
N PRO A 251 -19.19 -20.93 1.29
CA PRO A 251 -19.18 -19.84 0.32
C PRO A 251 -20.13 -18.74 0.83
N CYS A 252 -19.70 -17.48 0.72
CA CYS A 252 -20.65 -16.38 0.77
C CYS A 252 -21.79 -16.70 -0.20
N VAL A 253 -23.01 -16.73 0.33
CA VAL A 253 -24.23 -16.91 -0.45
C VAL A 253 -24.22 -15.88 -1.58
N HIS A 254 -24.11 -16.35 -2.82
CA HIS A 254 -24.59 -15.58 -3.96
C HIS A 254 -26.08 -15.31 -3.72
N LEU A 255 -26.47 -14.04 -3.76
CA LEU A 255 -27.86 -13.62 -3.88
C LEU A 255 -28.51 -14.38 -5.06
N PRO A 256 -29.74 -14.88 -4.92
CA PRO A 256 -30.40 -15.61 -6.00
C PRO A 256 -30.82 -14.62 -7.09
N GLY A 257 -30.01 -14.53 -8.13
CA GLY A 257 -30.29 -13.81 -9.37
C GLY A 257 -30.41 -14.73 -10.58
N GLU A 258 -30.80 -16.00 -10.39
CA GLU A 258 -31.27 -16.85 -11.48
C GLU A 258 -32.79 -16.92 -11.43
N THR A 259 -33.43 -16.17 -12.32
CA THR A 259 -34.87 -16.31 -12.58
C THR A 259 -35.15 -17.70 -13.17
N PRO A 260 -36.15 -18.45 -12.65
CA PRO A 260 -36.54 -19.72 -13.22
C PRO A 260 -37.17 -19.49 -14.60
N ARG A 261 -36.58 -20.07 -15.64
CA ARG A 261 -37.20 -20.14 -16.96
C ARG A 261 -38.39 -21.10 -16.87
N LEU A 262 -39.59 -20.54 -16.89
CA LEU A 262 -40.83 -21.27 -17.17
C LEU A 262 -40.80 -21.74 -18.63
N ASN A 263 -40.96 -23.05 -18.81
CA ASN A 263 -41.20 -23.67 -20.11
C ASN A 263 -42.49 -23.15 -20.73
N GLY A 264 -42.40 -22.74 -21.99
CA GLY A 264 -43.50 -22.41 -22.88
C GLY A 264 -43.09 -22.72 -24.32
N HIS A 265 -43.57 -23.86 -24.78
CA HIS A 265 -43.34 -24.56 -26.05
C HIS A 265 -43.80 -23.75 -27.28
N LEU A 266 -43.00 -23.72 -28.37
CA LEU A 266 -43.33 -24.21 -29.74
C LEU A 266 -42.56 -23.48 -30.87
N ASP A 267 -41.86 -24.32 -31.65
CA ASP A 267 -41.70 -24.36 -33.12
C ASP A 267 -40.90 -23.34 -33.96
N ASN A 268 -39.89 -23.96 -34.60
CA ASN A 268 -39.50 -23.93 -36.02
C ASN A 268 -38.64 -22.80 -36.60
N GLY A 269 -37.49 -23.22 -37.17
CA GLY A 269 -37.14 -22.86 -38.55
C GLY A 269 -35.84 -22.10 -38.78
N ASP A 270 -34.84 -22.84 -39.26
CA ASP A 270 -33.85 -22.50 -40.30
C ASP A 270 -32.87 -21.30 -40.16
N SER A 271 -31.59 -21.68 -40.18
CA SER A 271 -30.55 -21.24 -41.14
C SER A 271 -30.45 -19.74 -41.47
N ALA A 272 -29.36 -19.09 -41.03
CA ALA A 272 -28.37 -18.48 -41.92
C ALA A 272 -27.34 -17.63 -41.14
N CYS A 273 -26.08 -17.87 -41.49
CA CYS A 273 -24.94 -16.98 -41.30
C CYS A 273 -25.16 -15.59 -41.91
N VAL A 274 -25.01 -14.52 -41.13
CA VAL A 274 -24.71 -13.17 -41.64
C VAL A 274 -23.71 -12.49 -40.72
N SER A 275 -22.57 -12.13 -41.32
CA SER A 275 -21.56 -11.23 -40.80
C SER A 275 -22.09 -9.80 -40.71
N ASP A 276 -21.86 -9.09 -39.60
CA ASP A 276 -21.81 -7.62 -39.67
C ASP A 276 -20.90 -6.95 -38.62
N ARG A 277 -20.33 -5.83 -39.06
CA ARG A 277 -19.20 -5.06 -38.51
C ARG A 277 -19.50 -4.33 -37.18
N PRO A 278 -18.48 -3.84 -36.44
CA PRO A 278 -18.68 -3.22 -35.13
C PRO A 278 -19.16 -1.76 -35.27
N GLU A 279 -20.34 -1.45 -34.73
CA GLU A 279 -20.83 -0.09 -34.56
C GLU A 279 -20.13 0.62 -33.40
N LYS A 280 -19.55 1.78 -33.69
CA LYS A 280 -19.04 2.77 -32.74
C LYS A 280 -20.17 3.25 -31.82
N ARG A 281 -20.17 2.85 -30.55
CA ARG A 281 -21.00 3.49 -29.53
C ARG A 281 -20.43 4.87 -29.19
N ARG A 282 -21.27 5.90 -29.34
CA ARG A 282 -21.01 7.25 -28.81
C ARG A 282 -21.17 7.24 -27.28
N PRO A 283 -20.36 8.01 -26.52
CA PRO A 283 -20.54 8.10 -25.07
C PRO A 283 -21.86 8.80 -24.72
N LEU A 284 -22.54 8.28 -23.70
CA LEU A 284 -23.64 8.93 -23.00
C LEU A 284 -23.13 10.20 -22.26
N PRO A 285 -23.94 11.27 -22.15
CA PRO A 285 -23.51 12.53 -21.54
C PRO A 285 -23.29 12.41 -20.03
N LEU A 286 -22.27 13.13 -19.55
CA LEU A 286 -21.81 13.21 -18.15
C LEU A 286 -22.66 14.22 -17.34
N PRO A 287 -22.71 14.11 -16.00
CA PRO A 287 -23.87 14.51 -15.18
C PRO A 287 -24.00 15.99 -14.77
N TRP A 288 -23.47 16.97 -15.52
CA TRP A 288 -23.45 18.37 -15.04
C TRP A 288 -24.21 19.41 -15.88
N GLU A 289 -25.20 19.04 -16.70
CA GLU A 289 -26.11 20.05 -17.28
C GLU A 289 -27.17 20.55 -16.25
N PRO A 290 -27.61 21.83 -16.32
CA PRO A 290 -28.24 22.52 -15.20
C PRO A 290 -29.76 22.29 -15.09
N TYR A 291 -30.18 21.89 -13.88
CA TYR A 291 -31.49 21.96 -13.22
C TYR A 291 -32.78 22.05 -14.07
N ALA A 292 -33.59 20.97 -14.00
CA ALA A 292 -35.05 21.04 -14.03
C ALA A 292 -35.64 20.27 -12.83
N ARG A 293 -36.73 20.81 -12.28
CA ARG A 293 -37.28 20.60 -10.92
C ARG A 293 -37.97 19.24 -10.67
N LEU A 294 -37.76 18.75 -9.44
CA LEU A 294 -38.67 18.08 -8.47
C LEU A 294 -39.49 16.84 -8.90
N SER A 295 -39.31 15.74 -8.16
CA SER A 295 -40.33 15.19 -7.24
C SER A 295 -39.76 14.09 -6.32
N ALA A 296 -40.40 13.92 -5.16
CA ALA A 296 -39.95 13.24 -3.94
C ALA A 296 -40.10 11.70 -3.91
N GLY A 297 -39.43 11.07 -2.93
CA GLY A 297 -39.53 9.64 -2.55
C GLY A 297 -38.53 8.77 -3.33
N GLU A 298 -37.76 7.83 -2.77
CA GLU A 298 -37.88 7.01 -1.57
C GLU A 298 -36.46 6.58 -1.11
N ARG A 299 -36.33 6.16 0.17
CA ARG A 299 -35.07 5.66 0.76
C ARG A 299 -34.74 4.27 0.22
N SER A 300 -33.47 4.02 -0.14
CA SER A 300 -32.94 2.66 -0.25
C SER A 300 -32.40 2.17 1.11
N PRO A 301 -32.81 0.99 1.59
CA PRO A 301 -32.29 0.35 2.79
C PRO A 301 -31.12 -0.55 2.42
N GLU A 302 -29.94 -0.30 2.98
CA GLU A 302 -28.89 -1.31 3.25
C GLU A 302 -27.63 -0.57 3.74
N SER A 303 -27.55 -0.42 5.06
CA SER A 303 -26.28 -0.18 5.75
C SER A 303 -26.14 -1.32 6.76
N PRO A 304 -25.01 -2.04 6.79
CA PRO A 304 -24.84 -3.13 7.74
C PRO A 304 -24.82 -2.59 9.17
N GLN A 305 -25.71 -3.14 10.01
CA GLN A 305 -25.74 -2.89 11.44
C GLN A 305 -24.59 -3.66 12.10
N PHE A 306 -23.67 -2.96 12.77
CA PHE A 306 -22.71 -3.58 13.67
C PHE A 306 -23.42 -3.90 15.00
N ALA A 307 -23.62 -5.20 15.25
CA ALA A 307 -24.04 -5.72 16.53
C ALA A 307 -22.83 -5.88 17.46
N LEU A 308 -22.94 -5.28 18.65
CA LEU A 308 -22.00 -5.41 19.75
C LEU A 308 -22.15 -6.80 20.41
N ALA A 309 -21.02 -7.42 20.74
CA ALA A 309 -20.96 -8.49 21.72
C ALA A 309 -19.75 -8.26 22.63
N ASP A 310 -20.04 -7.84 23.86
CA ASP A 310 -19.11 -7.66 24.96
C ASP A 310 -18.49 -8.99 25.41
N LYS A 311 -17.20 -8.98 25.75
CA LYS A 311 -16.65 -9.71 26.91
C LYS A 311 -15.44 -8.98 27.50
N GLU A 312 -15.57 -8.63 28.77
CA GLU A 312 -14.55 -8.08 29.66
C GLU A 312 -13.56 -9.16 30.14
N GLY A 313 -12.34 -8.74 30.52
CA GLY A 313 -11.40 -9.52 31.33
C GLY A 313 -9.93 -9.07 31.27
N GLU A 314 -9.55 -8.21 32.23
CA GLU A 314 -8.29 -8.16 33.06
C GLU A 314 -6.95 -8.65 32.43
N GLY A 315 -5.76 -8.05 32.54
CA GLY A 315 -5.11 -7.03 33.38
C GLY A 315 -3.58 -7.34 33.43
N GLU A 316 -2.73 -6.32 33.64
CA GLU A 316 -1.24 -6.33 33.86
C GLU A 316 -0.28 -6.33 32.64
N LYS A 317 0.95 -5.75 32.64
CA LYS A 317 1.58 -4.52 33.17
C LYS A 317 3.06 -4.47 32.64
N HIS A 318 3.52 -3.29 32.16
CA HIS A 318 4.93 -2.87 31.85
C HIS A 318 5.64 -3.57 30.65
N SER A 319 6.51 -2.95 29.83
CA SER A 319 7.39 -1.77 29.95
C SER A 319 7.70 -1.15 28.57
N GLY A 320 8.00 0.15 28.54
CA GLY A 320 8.00 0.99 27.34
C GLY A 320 9.25 0.97 26.44
N VAL A 321 9.01 1.38 25.19
CA VAL A 321 9.96 2.13 24.35
C VAL A 321 9.19 3.32 23.80
N ARG A 322 9.63 4.53 24.16
CA ARG A 322 8.99 5.80 23.80
C ARG A 322 9.19 6.08 22.30
N ARG A 323 8.11 6.13 21.52
CA ARG A 323 8.12 6.77 20.20
C ARG A 323 8.06 8.28 20.39
N PHE A 324 9.09 8.97 19.94
CA PHE A 324 9.12 10.41 19.78
C PHE A 324 8.21 10.79 18.59
N PHE A 325 7.03 11.31 18.89
CA PHE A 325 6.42 12.35 18.08
C PHE A 325 6.44 13.62 18.95
N PRO A 326 6.97 14.75 18.46
CA PRO A 326 6.90 16.00 19.21
C PRO A 326 5.42 16.40 19.33
N GLY A 327 4.87 16.25 20.53
CA GLY A 327 3.61 16.88 20.89
C GLY A 327 3.79 18.40 20.91
N PRO A 328 2.72 19.19 20.72
CA PRO A 328 2.75 20.61 20.98
C PRO A 328 2.65 20.82 22.50
N GLU A 329 3.76 20.71 23.22
CA GLU A 329 3.86 21.21 24.60
C GLU A 329 4.32 22.68 24.56
N GLY A 330 3.35 23.59 24.71
CA GLY A 330 3.63 25.02 24.78
C GLY A 330 2.45 25.95 24.55
N LEU A 331 1.23 25.57 24.95
CA LEU A 331 0.11 26.52 25.05
C LEU A 331 -0.34 26.57 26.52
N PRO A 332 -0.27 27.74 27.18
CA PRO A 332 -0.72 27.87 28.55
C PRO A 332 -2.21 27.55 28.64
N SER A 333 -2.56 26.77 29.66
CA SER A 333 -3.93 26.53 30.12
C SER A 333 -4.49 27.82 30.74
N SER A 334 -4.86 28.77 29.88
CA SER A 334 -5.77 29.88 30.17
C SER A 334 -5.92 30.73 28.89
N SER A 335 -7.16 30.98 28.48
CA SER A 335 -7.61 31.69 27.27
C SER A 335 -7.51 30.89 25.96
N PHE A 336 -8.37 29.89 25.80
CA PHE A 336 -8.79 29.44 24.48
C PHE A 336 -9.51 30.63 23.82
N ARG A 337 -8.85 31.29 22.86
CA ARG A 337 -9.53 32.24 21.98
C ARG A 337 -10.59 31.46 21.22
N GLU A 338 -11.83 31.90 21.36
CA GLU A 338 -12.96 31.57 20.51
C GLU A 338 -12.46 31.42 19.06
N VAL A 339 -12.49 30.20 18.52
CA VAL A 339 -12.08 29.93 17.14
C VAL A 339 -13.16 30.54 16.26
N ARG A 340 -13.02 31.83 15.93
CA ARG A 340 -13.82 32.46 14.89
C ARG A 340 -13.50 31.73 13.58
N GLY A 341 -14.53 31.14 12.98
CA GLY A 341 -14.46 30.65 11.61
C GLY A 341 -14.09 31.81 10.67
N PRO A 342 -13.55 31.52 9.48
CA PRO A 342 -13.26 32.58 8.51
C PRO A 342 -14.55 33.37 8.21
N GLU A 343 -14.45 34.70 8.20
CA GLU A 343 -15.62 35.59 8.06
C GLU A 343 -16.26 35.53 6.66
N ASN A 344 -15.65 34.82 5.70
CA ASN A 344 -16.13 34.71 4.32
C ASN A 344 -15.98 33.28 3.73
N ILE A 345 -16.66 32.30 4.35
CA ILE A 345 -16.68 30.90 3.87
C ILE A 345 -17.25 30.82 2.44
N ASP A 346 -18.23 31.66 2.10
CA ASP A 346 -18.85 31.70 0.76
C ASP A 346 -17.86 32.13 -0.33
N GLU A 347 -16.96 33.06 -0.01
CA GLU A 347 -15.92 33.54 -0.94
C GLU A 347 -14.86 32.45 -1.19
N MET A 348 -14.50 31.67 -0.16
CA MET A 348 -13.57 30.53 -0.29
C MET A 348 -14.12 29.43 -1.22
N PHE A 349 -15.44 29.18 -1.18
CA PHE A 349 -16.07 28.24 -2.10
C PHE A 349 -16.24 28.82 -3.51
N ALA A 350 -16.48 30.13 -3.63
CA ALA A 350 -16.61 30.83 -4.90
C ALA A 350 -15.29 30.93 -5.67
N SER A 351 -14.15 31.09 -4.97
CA SER A 351 -12.82 31.15 -5.59
C SER A 351 -12.28 29.78 -6.03
N GLY A 352 -12.90 28.68 -5.58
CA GLY A 352 -12.39 27.33 -5.80
C GLY A 352 -11.12 27.02 -5.01
N GLY A 353 -10.71 25.75 -5.00
CA GLY A 353 -9.43 25.33 -4.42
C GLY A 353 -8.28 25.54 -5.41
N ILE A 354 -7.12 25.96 -4.91
CA ILE A 354 -5.95 26.34 -5.73
C ILE A 354 -5.35 25.13 -6.47
N CYS A 355 -5.38 23.94 -5.85
CA CYS A 355 -5.01 22.65 -6.43
C CYS A 355 -5.60 21.48 -5.60
N GLY A 356 -5.53 20.25 -6.12
CA GLY A 356 -5.90 19.03 -5.37
C GLY A 356 -4.80 18.59 -4.38
N LEU A 357 -5.14 17.68 -3.47
CA LEU A 357 -4.16 17.07 -2.56
C LEU A 357 -3.16 16.23 -3.35
N SER A 358 -1.86 16.38 -3.05
CA SER A 358 -0.82 15.53 -3.62
C SER A 358 -0.91 14.13 -3.03
N ASN A 359 -0.86 13.10 -3.87
CA ASN A 359 -0.82 11.72 -3.42
C ASN A 359 0.55 11.39 -2.85
N LEU A 360 0.57 10.93 -1.60
CA LEU A 360 1.75 10.39 -0.92
C LEU A 360 1.61 8.86 -0.94
N GLY A 361 2.29 8.19 -1.87
CA GLY A 361 2.18 6.72 -2.04
C GLY A 361 0.78 6.24 -2.42
N ASN A 362 0.29 5.19 -1.73
CA ASN A 362 -1.03 4.56 -1.98
C ASN A 362 -2.23 5.33 -1.40
N THR A 363 -2.04 6.58 -0.95
CA THR A 363 -3.09 7.38 -0.32
C THR A 363 -4.11 7.94 -1.31
N CYS A 364 -4.07 7.60 -2.60
CA CYS A 364 -5.00 8.11 -3.60
C CYS A 364 -6.48 7.80 -3.28
N PHE A 365 -6.76 6.67 -2.62
CA PHE A 365 -8.11 6.34 -2.13
C PHE A 365 -8.55 7.28 -0.99
N LEU A 366 -7.67 7.57 -0.04
CA LEU A 366 -7.95 8.51 1.04
C LEU A 366 -8.06 9.94 0.51
N ASN A 367 -7.13 10.36 -0.34
CA ASN A 367 -7.11 11.70 -0.92
C ASN A 367 -8.33 11.97 -1.78
N SER A 368 -8.78 11.00 -2.58
CA SER A 368 -10.03 11.12 -3.33
C SER A 368 -11.24 11.21 -2.40
N ALA A 369 -11.31 10.39 -1.34
CA ALA A 369 -12.40 10.47 -0.35
C ALA A 369 -12.42 11.82 0.39
N VAL A 370 -11.27 12.32 0.85
CA VAL A 370 -11.13 13.60 1.55
C VAL A 370 -11.51 14.76 0.62
N GLN A 371 -11.06 14.74 -0.62
CA GLN A 371 -11.44 15.74 -1.62
C GLN A 371 -12.94 15.71 -1.93
N CYS A 372 -13.54 14.52 -2.07
CA CYS A 372 -14.99 14.37 -2.23
C CYS A 372 -15.75 14.94 -1.03
N LEU A 373 -15.35 14.61 0.19
CA LEU A 373 -15.95 15.13 1.41
C LEU A 373 -15.81 16.65 1.51
N SER A 374 -14.67 17.22 1.11
CA SER A 374 -14.44 18.67 1.12
C SER A 374 -15.40 19.45 0.18
N LYS A 375 -15.97 18.76 -0.82
CA LYS A 375 -16.97 19.31 -1.75
C LYS A 375 -18.41 19.13 -1.27
N VAL A 376 -18.65 18.42 -0.18
CA VAL A 376 -19.96 18.36 0.47
C VAL A 376 -20.14 19.64 1.29
N LEU A 377 -20.68 20.69 0.65
CA LEU A 377 -20.77 22.03 1.24
C LEU A 377 -21.32 22.03 2.68
N PRO A 378 -22.45 21.37 3.01
CA PRO A 378 -22.96 21.39 4.40
C PRO A 378 -21.97 20.85 5.43
N LEU A 379 -21.21 19.81 5.06
CA LEU A 379 -20.19 19.21 5.92
C LEU A 379 -19.01 20.17 6.09
N SER A 380 -18.51 20.74 4.99
CA SER A 380 -17.40 21.67 5.03
C SER A 380 -17.76 22.96 5.78
N TYR A 381 -18.97 23.51 5.63
CA TYR A 381 -19.46 24.64 6.44
C TYR A 381 -19.49 24.31 7.93
N TYR A 382 -19.95 23.11 8.29
CA TYR A 382 -20.01 22.66 9.67
C TYR A 382 -18.63 22.60 10.31
N PHE A 383 -17.62 22.09 9.60
CA PHE A 383 -16.24 22.07 10.08
C PHE A 383 -15.58 23.46 10.07
N LEU A 384 -15.71 24.24 9.00
CA LEU A 384 -15.09 25.57 8.87
C LEU A 384 -15.68 26.61 9.85
N SER A 385 -16.97 26.48 10.19
CA SER A 385 -17.62 27.32 11.21
C SER A 385 -17.21 26.99 12.65
N GLY A 386 -16.46 25.91 12.88
CA GLY A 386 -16.03 25.48 14.21
C GLY A 386 -17.12 24.81 15.04
N LYS A 387 -18.36 24.67 14.52
CA LYS A 387 -19.50 24.07 15.24
C LYS A 387 -19.23 22.63 15.67
N PHE A 388 -18.44 21.89 14.88
CA PHE A 388 -18.09 20.51 15.17
C PHE A 388 -17.46 20.29 16.56
N VAL A 389 -16.79 21.30 17.12
CA VAL A 389 -16.11 21.19 18.42
C VAL A 389 -17.11 20.89 19.55
N ALA A 390 -18.32 21.46 19.49
CA ALA A 390 -19.35 21.24 20.50
C ALA A 390 -19.95 19.84 20.45
N ASP A 391 -19.83 19.16 19.31
CA ASP A 391 -20.40 17.83 19.07
C ASP A 391 -19.35 16.71 19.22
N ILE A 392 -18.11 17.05 19.61
CA ILE A 392 -17.06 16.05 19.88
C ILE A 392 -17.39 15.32 21.18
N ASN A 393 -17.59 14.00 21.07
CA ASN A 393 -17.58 13.11 22.21
C ASN A 393 -16.14 12.61 22.48
N GLU A 394 -15.49 13.18 23.49
CA GLU A 394 -14.15 12.76 23.93
C GLU A 394 -14.17 11.56 24.89
N GLU A 395 -15.32 11.27 25.48
CA GLU A 395 -15.46 10.23 26.51
C GLU A 395 -15.60 8.82 25.90
N ASN A 396 -15.94 8.72 24.62
CA ASN A 396 -16.03 7.43 23.94
C ASN A 396 -14.65 6.77 23.79
N VAL A 397 -14.41 5.73 24.59
CA VAL A 397 -13.16 4.95 24.63
C VAL A 397 -12.85 4.25 23.30
N MET A 398 -13.89 3.88 22.53
CA MET A 398 -13.73 3.28 21.20
C MET A 398 -13.66 4.33 20.07
N GLY A 399 -13.79 5.63 20.41
CA GLY A 399 -13.74 6.74 19.48
C GLY A 399 -12.33 7.29 19.25
N THR A 400 -12.20 8.28 18.37
CA THR A 400 -10.91 8.93 18.09
C THR A 400 -10.58 10.06 19.06
N GLN A 401 -11.37 10.27 20.12
CA GLN A 401 -11.26 11.41 21.06
C GLN A 401 -11.24 12.76 20.34
N GLY A 402 -12.00 12.87 19.23
CA GLY A 402 -12.05 14.06 18.39
C GLY A 402 -10.81 14.28 17.51
N ARG A 403 -9.78 13.43 17.56
CA ARG A 403 -8.55 13.60 16.76
C ARG A 403 -8.83 13.64 15.26
N LEU A 404 -9.69 12.75 14.76
CA LEU A 404 -10.04 12.71 13.34
C LEU A 404 -10.80 13.96 12.90
N ALA A 405 -11.78 14.39 13.69
CA ALA A 405 -12.58 15.59 13.41
C ALA A 405 -11.72 16.86 13.39
N ARG A 406 -10.77 16.98 14.32
CA ARG A 406 -9.81 18.10 14.38
C ARG A 406 -8.82 18.08 13.22
N ALA A 407 -8.29 16.91 12.86
CA ALA A 407 -7.40 16.76 11.72
C ALA A 407 -8.11 17.17 10.42
N TYR A 408 -9.34 16.71 10.21
CA TYR A 408 -10.14 17.10 9.05
C TYR A 408 -10.41 18.61 8.99
N HIS A 409 -10.77 19.24 10.11
CA HIS A 409 -10.89 20.71 10.20
C HIS A 409 -9.59 21.42 9.82
N ALA A 410 -8.45 20.95 10.30
CA ALA A 410 -7.14 21.53 10.00
C ALA A 410 -6.77 21.38 8.51
N THR A 411 -7.20 20.30 7.85
CA THR A 411 -6.99 20.11 6.40
C THR A 411 -7.83 21.03 5.52
N LEU A 412 -8.98 21.52 6.01
CA LEU A 412 -9.86 22.42 5.25
C LEU A 412 -9.45 23.91 5.32
N ARG A 413 -8.56 24.26 6.26
CA ARG A 413 -7.98 25.60 6.41
C ARG A 413 -6.70 25.72 5.62
#